data_AF-A0A2D7JR65-F1
#
_entry.id   AF-A0A2D7JR65-F1
#
_cell.length_a   1.000
_cell.length_b   1.000
_cell.length_c   1.000
_cell.angle_alpha   90.00
_cell.angle_beta   90.00
_cell.angle_gamma   90.00
#
_symmetry.space_group_name_H-M   'P 1'
#
loop_
_entity.id
_entity.type
_entity.pdbx_description
1 polymer ?
#
loop_
_entity_poly.entity_id
_entity_poly.type
_entity_poly.pdbx_seq_one_letter_code
_entity_poly.pdbx_strand_id
1 'polypeptide(L)'
;MYKILRTFKREHKSSAELLNIFEHQIDLIAAAEHPDIDIVDGVIEYFASFLLHVHHPKEEIVLAALKARVADEIAELSAINNEHFAFHQRIHNFAETVRGG
;
A
#
# COMPACT_ATOMS: atom_id res chain seq x y z
N MET A 1 0.88 -18.37 16.28
CA MET A 1 1.14 -17.29 15.31
C MET A 1 1.35 -15.97 16.07
N TYR A 2 2.45 -15.25 15.83
CA TYR A 2 2.80 -14.03 16.57
C TYR A 2 1.82 -12.87 16.32
N LYS A 3 1.61 -11.99 17.33
CA LYS A 3 0.64 -10.87 17.27
C LYS A 3 0.90 -9.94 16.07
N ILE A 4 2.17 -9.65 15.78
CA ILE A 4 2.57 -8.77 14.68
C ILE A 4 2.21 -9.34 13.30
N LEU A 5 2.40 -10.64 13.08
CA LEU A 5 2.04 -11.29 11.81
C LEU A 5 0.52 -11.29 11.57
N ARG A 6 -0.29 -11.43 12.63
CA ARG A 6 -1.75 -11.27 12.53
C ARG A 6 -2.14 -9.83 12.15
N THR A 7 -1.42 -8.85 12.68
CA THR A 7 -1.61 -7.44 12.33
C THR A 7 -1.30 -7.21 10.86
N PHE A 8 -0.14 -7.63 10.35
CA PHE A 8 0.19 -7.51 8.93
C PHE A 8 -0.82 -8.21 8.03
N LYS A 9 -1.21 -9.45 8.34
CA LYS A 9 -2.22 -10.16 7.54
C LYS A 9 -3.55 -9.41 7.44
N ARG A 10 -3.99 -8.79 8.54
CA ARG A 10 -5.22 -7.98 8.54
C ARG A 10 -5.05 -6.69 7.73
N GLU A 11 -3.92 -6.02 7.90
CA GLU A 11 -3.62 -4.77 7.20
C GLU A 11 -3.51 -5.01 5.69
N HIS A 12 -2.77 -6.03 5.26
CA HIS A 12 -2.68 -6.43 3.85
C HIS A 12 -4.04 -6.82 3.28
N LYS A 13 -4.87 -7.55 4.03
CA LYS A 13 -6.24 -7.87 3.61
C LYS A 13 -7.07 -6.61 3.38
N SER A 14 -7.02 -5.65 4.31
CA SER A 14 -7.77 -4.41 4.21
C SER A 14 -7.27 -3.56 3.03
N SER A 15 -5.95 -3.49 2.82
CA SER A 15 -5.36 -2.82 1.66
C SER A 15 -5.78 -3.44 0.33
N ALA A 16 -5.83 -4.78 0.23
CA ALA A 16 -6.28 -5.46 -0.97
C ALA A 16 -7.77 -5.19 -1.27
N GLU A 17 -8.62 -5.17 -0.24
CA GLU A 17 -10.04 -4.82 -0.39
C GLU A 17 -10.22 -3.38 -0.89
N LEU A 18 -9.44 -2.43 -0.36
CA LEU A 18 -9.45 -1.04 -0.83
C LEU A 18 -8.93 -0.89 -2.27
N LEU A 19 -7.90 -1.65 -2.66
CA LEU A 19 -7.41 -1.65 -4.04
C LEU A 19 -8.46 -2.18 -5.02
N ASN A 20 -9.20 -3.23 -4.67
CA ASN A 20 -10.28 -3.74 -5.51
C ASN A 20 -11.40 -2.70 -5.71
N ILE A 21 -11.76 -1.98 -4.63
CA ILE A 21 -12.76 -0.90 -4.69
C ILE A 21 -12.26 0.23 -5.59
N PHE A 22 -10.98 0.59 -5.45
CA PHE A 22 -10.35 1.65 -6.22
C PHE A 22 -10.25 1.30 -7.71
N GLU A 23 -9.80 0.09 -8.04
CA GLU A 23 -9.74 -0.42 -9.41
C GLU A 23 -11.10 -0.32 -10.09
N HIS A 24 -12.17 -0.70 -9.38
CA HIS A 24 -13.53 -0.54 -9.89
C HIS A 24 -13.88 0.93 -10.19
N GLN A 25 -13.49 1.88 -9.34
CA GLN A 25 -13.73 3.31 -9.62
C GLN A 25 -12.93 3.80 -10.84
N ILE A 26 -11.69 3.33 -11.00
CA ILE A 26 -10.87 3.65 -12.18
C ILE A 26 -11.49 3.08 -13.46
N ASP A 27 -12.03 1.87 -13.42
CA ASP A 27 -12.72 1.27 -14.56
C ASP A 27 -13.95 2.08 -14.98
N LEU A 28 -14.72 2.61 -14.02
CA LEU A 28 -15.84 3.51 -14.30
C LEU A 28 -15.38 4.82 -14.96
N ILE A 29 -14.25 5.40 -14.52
CA ILE A 29 -13.64 6.57 -15.18
C ILE A 29 -13.27 6.23 -16.63
N ALA A 30 -12.61 5.09 -16.84
CA ALA A 30 -12.16 4.66 -18.16
C ALA A 30 -13.33 4.39 -19.13
N ALA A 31 -14.47 3.94 -18.61
CA ALA A 31 -15.71 3.74 -19.36
C ALA A 31 -16.52 5.04 -19.58
N ALA A 32 -16.02 6.20 -19.12
CA ALA A 32 -16.76 7.47 -19.10
C ALA A 32 -18.13 7.38 -18.38
N GLU A 33 -18.18 6.55 -17.33
CA GLU A 33 -19.33 6.42 -16.43
C GLU A 33 -19.19 7.35 -15.21
N HIS A 34 -19.98 7.10 -14.17
CA HIS A 34 -20.03 7.94 -12.96
C HIS A 34 -19.30 7.25 -11.80
N PRO A 35 -17.99 7.48 -11.63
CA PRO A 35 -17.24 7.00 -10.47
C PRO A 35 -17.67 7.75 -9.19
N ASP A 36 -17.45 7.12 -8.05
CA ASP A 36 -17.49 7.79 -6.75
C ASP A 36 -16.10 8.41 -6.46
N ILE A 37 -15.99 9.72 -6.67
CA ILE A 37 -14.73 10.45 -6.49
C ILE A 37 -14.33 10.55 -5.01
N ASP A 38 -15.28 10.51 -4.07
CA ASP A 38 -14.95 10.51 -2.64
C ASP A 38 -14.26 9.20 -2.25
N ILE A 39 -14.67 8.08 -2.86
CA ILE A 39 -13.98 6.79 -2.71
C ILE A 39 -12.56 6.85 -3.29
N VAL A 40 -12.39 7.42 -4.49
CA VAL A 40 -11.09 7.59 -5.13
C VAL A 40 -10.14 8.38 -4.22
N ASP A 41 -10.57 9.56 -3.76
CA ASP A 41 -9.76 10.41 -2.89
C ASP A 41 -9.49 9.77 -1.52
N GLY A 42 -10.48 9.10 -0.93
CA GLY A 42 -10.33 8.41 0.34
C GLY A 42 -9.31 7.28 0.28
N VAL A 43 -9.29 6.52 -0.82
CA VAL A 43 -8.29 5.46 -1.01
C VAL A 43 -6.89 6.03 -1.23
N ILE A 44 -6.75 7.10 -2.03
CA ILE A 44 -5.47 7.82 -2.19
C ILE A 44 -4.95 8.28 -0.83
N GLU A 45 -5.80 8.92 -0.04
CA GLU A 45 -5.42 9.44 1.28
C GLU A 45 -5.05 8.31 2.25
N TYR A 46 -5.80 7.21 2.25
CA TYR A 46 -5.46 6.03 3.05
C TYR A 46 -4.05 5.50 2.70
N PHE A 47 -3.73 5.37 1.41
CA PHE A 47 -2.43 4.86 0.98
C PHE A 47 -1.29 5.86 1.22
N ALA A 48 -1.53 7.16 1.01
CA ALA A 48 -0.56 8.21 1.26
C ALA A 48 -0.29 8.45 2.76
N SER A 49 -1.24 8.11 3.64
CA SER A 49 -1.12 8.27 5.09
C SER A 49 -0.75 6.97 5.80
N PHE A 50 -1.67 6.01 5.84
CA PHE A 50 -1.56 4.81 6.67
C PHE A 50 -0.43 3.88 6.23
N LEU A 51 -0.29 3.61 4.92
CA LEU A 51 0.78 2.72 4.48
C LEU A 51 2.16 3.34 4.71
N LEU A 52 2.33 4.59 4.31
CA LEU A 52 3.59 5.32 4.42
C LEU A 52 4.03 5.53 5.86
N HIS A 53 3.14 5.99 6.74
CA HIS A 53 3.53 6.43 8.09
C HIS A 53 3.32 5.35 9.16
N VAL A 54 2.54 4.31 8.88
CA VAL A 54 2.18 3.30 9.88
C VAL A 54 2.59 1.91 9.45
N HIS A 55 2.08 1.39 8.32
CA HIS A 55 2.28 0.00 7.95
C HIS A 55 3.73 -0.33 7.58
N HIS A 56 4.30 0.34 6.58
CA HIS A 56 5.63 0.03 6.08
C HIS A 56 6.73 0.24 7.14
N PRO A 57 6.71 1.29 7.98
CA PRO A 57 7.67 1.42 9.08
C PRO A 57 7.66 0.23 10.04
N LYS A 58 6.49 -0.34 10.34
CA LYS A 58 6.41 -1.56 11.18
C LYS A 58 7.05 -2.76 10.48
N GLU A 59 6.79 -2.93 9.19
CA GLU A 59 7.32 -4.03 8.39
C GLU A 59 8.85 -3.93 8.24
N GLU A 60 9.37 -2.74 8.00
CA GLU A 60 10.81 -2.47 7.90
C GLU A 60 11.57 -2.83 9.19
N ILE A 61 11.01 -2.50 10.36
CA ILE A 61 11.58 -2.88 11.66
C ILE A 61 11.66 -4.41 11.80
N VAL A 62 10.59 -5.11 11.42
CA VAL A 62 10.54 -6.58 11.51
C VAL A 62 11.51 -7.22 10.51
N LEU A 63 11.56 -6.72 9.27
CA LEU A 63 12.49 -7.20 8.24
C LEU A 63 13.94 -6.97 8.65
N ALA A 64 14.29 -5.82 9.22
CA ALA A 64 15.63 -5.56 9.73
C ALA A 64 16.03 -6.56 10.84
N ALA A 65 15.11 -6.85 11.78
CA ALA A 65 15.34 -7.83 12.83
C ALA A 65 15.50 -9.27 12.30
N LEU A 66 14.76 -9.63 11.23
CA LEU A 66 14.91 -10.92 10.55
C LEU A 66 16.22 -11.00 9.77
N LYS A 67 16.60 -9.94 9.03
CA LYS A 67 17.87 -9.87 8.28
C LYS A 67 19.07 -10.08 9.20
N ALA A 68 19.02 -9.55 10.42
CA ALA A 68 20.08 -9.73 11.41
C ALA A 68 20.22 -11.18 11.94
N ARG A 69 19.23 -12.05 11.71
CA ARG A 69 19.19 -13.43 12.26
C ARG A 69 19.27 -14.51 11.20
N VAL A 70 18.57 -14.31 10.08
CA VAL A 70 18.29 -15.34 9.06
C VAL A 70 18.37 -14.75 7.66
N ALA A 71 19.41 -13.94 7.38
CA ALA A 71 19.55 -13.19 6.12
C ALA A 71 19.36 -14.06 4.86
N ASP A 72 20.00 -15.23 4.82
CA ASP A 72 19.94 -16.14 3.68
C ASP A 72 18.54 -16.70 3.44
N GLU A 73 17.77 -16.94 4.51
CA GLU A 73 16.41 -17.48 4.44
C GLU A 73 15.38 -16.46 3.94
N ILE A 74 15.69 -15.16 4.03
CA ILE A 74 14.78 -14.07 3.64
C ILE A 74 15.32 -13.23 2.48
N ALA A 75 16.24 -13.78 1.69
CA ALA A 75 16.84 -13.09 0.55
C ALA A 75 15.78 -12.57 -0.44
N GLU A 76 14.67 -13.29 -0.61
CA GLU A 76 13.52 -12.89 -1.44
C GLU A 76 12.82 -11.61 -0.94
N LEU A 77 12.86 -11.34 0.37
CA LEU A 77 12.26 -10.16 0.98
C LEU A 77 13.17 -8.92 0.91
N SER A 78 14.35 -9.04 0.29
CA SER A 78 15.34 -7.95 0.23
C SER A 78 14.84 -6.76 -0.60
N ALA A 79 13.99 -6.99 -1.60
CA ALA A 79 13.47 -5.98 -2.52
C ALA A 79 12.28 -5.17 -1.96
N ILE A 80 11.65 -5.62 -0.86
CA ILE A 80 10.41 -5.03 -0.32
C ILE A 80 10.53 -3.53 -0.07
N ASN A 81 11.67 -3.04 0.45
CA ASN A 81 11.85 -1.61 0.69
C ASN A 81 11.83 -0.79 -0.62
N ASN A 82 12.35 -1.35 -1.72
CA ASN A 82 12.29 -0.70 -3.02
C ASN A 82 10.85 -0.69 -3.55
N GLU A 83 10.10 -1.76 -3.31
CA GLU A 83 8.68 -1.84 -3.66
C GLU A 83 7.85 -0.81 -2.89
N HIS A 84 8.11 -0.62 -1.59
CA HIS A 84 7.48 0.41 -0.77
C HIS A 84 7.75 1.81 -1.32
N PHE A 85 9.01 2.12 -1.62
CA PHE A 85 9.38 3.41 -2.19
C PHE A 85 8.66 3.66 -3.53
N ALA A 86 8.68 2.67 -4.42
CA ALA A 86 8.03 2.77 -5.72
C ALA A 86 6.50 2.90 -5.60
N PHE A 87 5.89 2.22 -4.63
CA PHE A 87 4.46 2.35 -4.33
C PHE A 87 4.11 3.77 -3.90
N HIS A 88 4.85 4.34 -2.95
CA HIS A 88 4.61 5.72 -2.49
C HIS A 88 4.75 6.73 -3.61
N GLN A 89 5.77 6.58 -4.47
CA GLN A 89 5.95 7.46 -5.61
C GLN A 89 4.76 7.39 -6.58
N ARG A 90 4.23 6.19 -6.85
CA ARG A 90 3.07 6.02 -7.73
C ARG A 90 1.80 6.65 -7.14
N ILE A 91 1.53 6.43 -5.86
CA ILE A 91 0.35 7.02 -5.20
C ILE A 91 0.45 8.54 -5.15
N HIS A 92 1.62 9.10 -4.86
CA HIS A 92 1.82 10.54 -4.86
C HIS A 92 1.60 11.15 -6.25
N ASN A 93 2.22 10.58 -7.29
CA ASN A 93 2.05 11.05 -8.66
C ASN A 93 0.58 10.95 -9.12
N PHE A 94 -0.11 9.88 -8.73
CA PHE A 94 -1.52 9.70 -9.02
C PHE A 94 -2.38 10.77 -8.33
N ALA A 95 -2.13 11.04 -7.04
CA ALA A 95 -2.82 12.07 -6.27
C ALA A 95 -2.68 13.45 -6.91
N GLU A 96 -1.47 13.83 -7.32
CA GLU A 96 -1.19 15.09 -8.01
C GLU A 96 -1.97 15.20 -9.33
N THR A 97 -2.06 14.08 -10.08
CA THR A 97 -2.78 14.04 -11.36
C THR A 97 -4.28 14.22 -11.17
N VAL A 98 -4.87 13.59 -10.16
CA VAL A 98 -6.32 13.65 -9.89
C VAL A 98 -6.73 14.97 -9.25
N ARG A 99 -5.88 15.56 -8.39
CA ARG A 99 -6.19 16.79 -7.62
C ARG A 99 -5.73 18.09 -8.28
N GLY A 100 -4.82 18.00 -9.26
CA GLY A 100 -4.20 19.14 -9.95
C GLY A 100 -4.52 19.25 -11.44
N GLY A 101 -5.50 18.47 -11.94
CA GLY A 101 -6.03 18.53 -13.30
C GLY A 101 -7.32 19.33 -13.43
#